data_AF-A0A925M413-F1
#
_entry.id   AF-A0A925M413-F1
#
_cell.length_a   1.000
_cell.length_b   1.000
_cell.length_c   1.000
_cell.angle_alpha   90.00
_cell.angle_beta   90.00
_cell.angle_gamma   90.00
#
_symmetry.space_group_name_H-M   'P 1'
#
loop_
_entity.id
_entity.type
_entity.pdbx_description
1 polymer ?
#
loop_
_entity_poly.entity_id
_entity_poly.type
_entity_poly.pdbx_seq_one_letter_code
_entity_poly.pdbx_strand_id
1 'polypeptide(L)'
;MEAAKLVPLPPGSISEYDKDIWDVCNLGMAAQPATGDRQLNFTRIPQHWLRQAAKQFIRYTLATLSFGSARTRLSALKKFATFLAQFYPLLQPIEINRALIMQYLSYLHTCGVSSSSRAGLIGGLNSFLSLSARYGWAVLPPEPLIFREDYPRPKKQCHATFPQKYWSNFTSI
;
A
#
# COMPACT_ATOMS: atom_id res chain seq x y z
N MET A 1 -16.27 6.06 -30.46
CA MET A 1 -15.52 6.41 -29.23
C MET A 1 -16.56 6.87 -28.22
N GLU A 2 -17.14 5.91 -27.51
CA GLU A 2 -18.24 6.14 -26.57
C GLU A 2 -17.69 6.85 -25.33
N ALA A 3 -18.00 8.14 -25.17
CA ALA A 3 -17.75 8.85 -23.93
C ALA A 3 -18.57 8.18 -22.83
N ALA A 4 -17.91 7.53 -21.87
CA ALA A 4 -18.55 7.02 -20.67
C ALA A 4 -19.28 8.19 -19.99
N LYS A 5 -20.60 8.23 -20.13
CA LYS A 5 -21.46 9.18 -19.44
C LYS A 5 -21.26 8.96 -17.94
N LEU A 6 -20.58 9.90 -17.30
CA LEU A 6 -20.62 10.05 -15.85
C LEU A 6 -22.09 10.26 -15.46
N VAL A 7 -22.73 9.22 -14.94
CA VAL A 7 -24.07 9.31 -14.35
C VAL A 7 -23.98 10.29 -13.18
N PRO A 8 -24.68 11.43 -13.21
CA PRO A 8 -24.67 12.38 -12.10
C PRO A 8 -25.24 11.69 -10.86
N LEU A 9 -24.50 11.75 -9.76
CA LEU A 9 -24.94 11.24 -8.47
C LEU A 9 -26.18 12.02 -7.99
N PRO A 10 -27.21 11.36 -7.41
CA PRO A 10 -28.43 12.03 -6.96
C PRO A 10 -28.14 13.02 -5.82
N PRO A 11 -28.84 14.17 -5.76
CA PRO A 11 -28.64 15.16 -4.72
C PRO A 11 -28.99 14.56 -3.35
N GLY A 12 -28.01 14.55 -2.44
CA GLY A 12 -28.08 13.87 -1.14
C GLY A 12 -27.25 12.59 -1.03
N SER A 13 -26.62 12.14 -2.11
CA SER A 13 -25.65 11.03 -2.04
C SER A 13 -24.27 11.52 -1.58
N ILE A 14 -23.80 10.95 -0.48
CA ILE A 14 -22.43 11.13 0.03
C ILE A 14 -21.46 10.61 -1.05
N SER A 15 -20.43 11.40 -1.39
CA SER A 15 -19.41 10.95 -2.35
C SER A 15 -18.84 9.62 -1.86
N GLU A 16 -18.59 8.68 -2.77
CA GLU A 16 -17.98 7.40 -2.39
C GLU A 16 -16.66 7.63 -1.63
N TYR A 17 -15.93 8.71 -1.96
CA TYR A 17 -14.69 9.11 -1.29
C TYR A 17 -14.85 9.61 0.15
N ASP A 18 -16.04 10.06 0.56
CA ASP A 18 -16.29 10.51 1.93
C ASP A 18 -16.53 9.32 2.87
N LYS A 19 -16.98 8.17 2.33
CA LYS A 19 -17.21 6.94 3.09
C LYS A 19 -15.92 6.36 3.65
N ASP A 20 -16.03 5.54 4.69
CA ASP A 20 -14.91 4.75 5.23
C ASP A 20 -14.73 3.40 4.52
N ILE A 21 -15.65 3.04 3.62
CA ILE A 21 -15.57 1.84 2.79
C ILE A 21 -15.91 2.29 1.38
N TRP A 22 -14.96 2.12 0.45
CA TRP A 22 -15.15 2.48 -0.95
C TRP A 22 -15.36 1.24 -1.78
N ASP A 23 -16.41 1.23 -2.57
CA ASP A 23 -16.70 0.24 -3.58
C ASP A 23 -16.17 0.70 -4.95
N VAL A 24 -15.33 -0.11 -5.59
CA VAL A 24 -14.70 0.30 -6.86
C VAL A 24 -15.65 0.48 -8.03
N CYS A 25 -16.77 -0.24 -8.10
CA CYS A 25 -17.68 0.00 -9.22
C CYS A 25 -18.49 1.28 -9.01
N ASN A 26 -18.72 1.69 -7.75
CA ASN A 26 -19.28 3.02 -7.47
C ASN A 26 -18.30 4.14 -7.82
N LEU A 27 -17.00 3.84 -7.84
CA LEU A 27 -15.94 4.73 -8.33
C LEU A 27 -15.78 4.70 -9.86
N GLY A 28 -16.62 3.94 -10.59
CA GLY A 28 -16.55 3.82 -12.05
C GLY A 28 -15.38 2.96 -12.56
N MET A 29 -14.72 2.19 -11.67
CA MET A 29 -13.64 1.28 -12.05
C MET A 29 -14.16 -0.13 -12.27
N ALA A 30 -13.59 -0.85 -13.23
CA ALA A 30 -13.90 -2.25 -13.45
C ALA A 30 -13.42 -3.10 -12.26
N ALA A 31 -14.31 -3.91 -11.69
CA ALA A 31 -13.93 -4.88 -10.67
C ALA A 31 -12.87 -5.85 -11.22
N GLN A 32 -11.81 -6.10 -10.45
CA GLN A 32 -10.79 -7.08 -10.82
C GLN A 32 -11.35 -8.49 -10.59
N PRO A 33 -11.52 -9.33 -11.63
CA PRO A 33 -12.18 -10.63 -11.50
C PRO A 33 -11.44 -11.60 -10.57
N ALA A 34 -10.11 -11.48 -10.49
CA ALA A 34 -9.24 -12.49 -9.91
C ALA A 34 -9.25 -12.57 -8.38
N THR A 35 -9.69 -11.51 -7.67
CA THR A 35 -9.50 -11.44 -6.21
C THR A 35 -10.78 -11.33 -5.40
N GLY A 36 -11.95 -11.22 -6.04
CA GLY A 36 -13.29 -11.12 -5.41
C GLY A 36 -13.53 -9.90 -4.53
N ASP A 37 -12.46 -9.20 -4.12
CA ASP A 37 -12.51 -8.09 -3.17
C ASP A 37 -12.68 -6.77 -3.93
N ARG A 38 -13.91 -6.24 -3.88
CA ARG A 38 -14.34 -5.03 -4.57
C ARG A 38 -14.17 -3.76 -3.72
N GLN A 39 -13.74 -3.91 -2.47
CA GLN A 39 -13.82 -2.84 -1.48
C GLN A 39 -12.47 -2.41 -0.91
N LEU A 40 -12.33 -1.11 -0.71
CA LEU A 40 -11.24 -0.49 0.06
C LEU A 40 -11.82 -0.01 1.38
N ASN A 41 -11.60 -0.82 2.42
CA ASN A 41 -12.12 -0.55 3.76
C ASN A 41 -11.06 0.14 4.64
N PHE A 42 -11.35 1.35 5.13
CA PHE A 42 -10.48 2.17 5.99
C PHE A 42 -10.79 2.07 7.49
N THR A 43 -11.86 1.36 7.89
CA THR A 43 -12.29 1.28 9.31
C THR A 43 -11.27 0.62 10.22
N ARG A 44 -10.35 -0.18 9.66
CA ARG A 44 -9.22 -0.80 10.39
C ARG A 44 -8.06 0.17 10.68
N ILE A 45 -8.21 1.45 10.39
CA ILE A 45 -7.27 2.52 10.75
C ILE A 45 -7.96 3.36 11.84
N PRO A 46 -7.69 3.11 13.14
CA PRO A 46 -8.38 3.81 14.22
C PRO A 46 -7.92 5.25 14.38
N GLN A 47 -6.66 5.57 14.04
CA GLN A 47 -6.15 6.95 14.13
C GLN A 47 -6.83 7.83 13.07
N HIS A 48 -7.58 8.85 13.51
CA HIS A 48 -8.36 9.70 12.61
C HIS A 48 -7.48 10.41 11.57
N TRP A 49 -6.36 11.01 12.01
CA TRP A 49 -5.42 11.69 11.11
C TRP A 49 -4.88 10.74 10.02
N LEU A 50 -4.55 9.49 10.40
CA LEU A 50 -3.99 8.50 9.49
C LEU A 50 -5.06 8.04 8.50
N ARG A 51 -6.30 7.87 8.97
CA ARG A 51 -7.43 7.49 8.10
C ARG A 51 -7.69 8.54 7.03
N GLN A 52 -7.74 9.82 7.40
CA GLN A 52 -7.98 10.90 6.44
C GLN A 52 -6.83 11.01 5.42
N ALA A 53 -5.58 10.97 5.88
CA ALA A 53 -4.42 10.97 4.98
C ALA A 53 -4.39 9.72 4.08
N ALA A 54 -4.74 8.55 4.62
CA ALA A 54 -4.83 7.30 3.88
C ALA A 54 -5.85 7.40 2.75
N LYS A 55 -7.03 7.97 2.99
CA LYS A 55 -8.04 8.20 1.94
C LYS A 55 -7.44 9.02 0.79
N GLN A 56 -6.80 10.15 1.08
CA GLN A 56 -6.19 10.98 0.03
C GLN A 56 -5.09 10.23 -0.74
N PHE A 57 -4.22 9.51 -0.03
CA PHE A 57 -3.17 8.70 -0.65
C PHE A 57 -3.71 7.55 -1.53
N ILE A 58 -4.77 6.88 -1.08
CA ILE A 58 -5.39 5.80 -1.85
C ILE A 58 -6.13 6.35 -3.05
N ARG A 59 -6.82 7.49 -2.93
CA ARG A 59 -7.41 8.20 -4.07
C ARG A 59 -6.36 8.58 -5.11
N TYR A 60 -5.22 9.14 -4.69
CA TYR A 60 -4.09 9.43 -5.57
C TYR A 60 -3.56 8.15 -6.25
N THR A 61 -3.46 7.06 -5.49
CA THR A 61 -3.00 5.77 -6.02
C THR A 61 -3.96 5.21 -7.07
N LEU A 62 -5.27 5.31 -6.86
CA LEU A 62 -6.27 4.88 -7.84
C LEU A 62 -6.22 5.71 -9.13
N ALA A 63 -5.88 7.00 -9.02
CA ALA A 63 -5.74 7.89 -10.18
C ALA A 63 -4.45 7.67 -10.98
N THR A 64 -3.41 7.08 -10.38
CA THR A 64 -2.05 7.01 -10.97
C THR A 64 -1.54 5.60 -11.19
N LEU A 65 -2.09 4.61 -10.49
CA LEU A 65 -1.67 3.22 -10.46
C LEU A 65 -2.89 2.30 -10.50
N SER A 66 -2.66 1.00 -10.28
CA SER A 66 -3.71 -0.02 -10.30
C SER A 66 -4.48 -0.11 -8.97
N PHE A 67 -5.67 -0.71 -9.04
CA PHE A 67 -6.43 -1.13 -7.85
C PHE A 67 -5.62 -2.09 -6.95
N GLY A 68 -4.87 -3.02 -7.54
CA GLY A 68 -3.98 -3.92 -6.78
C GLY A 68 -2.91 -3.15 -6.00
N SER A 69 -2.36 -2.09 -6.59
CA SER A 69 -1.41 -1.19 -5.92
C SER A 69 -2.09 -0.44 -4.76
N ALA A 70 -3.31 0.08 -4.96
CA ALA A 70 -4.10 0.72 -3.91
C ALA A 70 -4.39 -0.24 -2.74
N ARG A 71 -4.76 -1.48 -3.04
CA ARG A 71 -4.98 -2.51 -2.01
C ARG A 71 -3.73 -2.83 -1.20
N THR A 72 -2.60 -3.05 -1.88
CA THR A 72 -1.32 -3.34 -1.21
C THR A 72 -0.88 -2.16 -0.33
N ARG A 73 -1.03 -0.93 -0.83
CA ARG A 73 -0.75 0.30 -0.07
C ARG A 73 -1.67 0.45 1.15
N LEU A 74 -2.97 0.20 0.99
CA LEU A 74 -3.92 0.24 2.11
C LEU A 74 -3.60 -0.83 3.16
N SER A 75 -3.19 -2.03 2.75
CA SER A 75 -2.73 -3.08 3.67
C SER A 75 -1.49 -2.67 4.46
N ALA A 76 -0.54 -1.97 3.83
CA ALA A 76 0.62 -1.39 4.52
C ALA A 76 0.20 -0.38 5.59
N LEU A 77 -0.74 0.52 5.26
CA LEU A 77 -1.26 1.50 6.22
C LEU A 77 -2.04 0.87 7.37
N LYS A 78 -2.84 -0.16 7.11
CA LYS A 78 -3.53 -0.93 8.16
C LYS A 78 -2.53 -1.57 9.12
N LYS A 79 -1.45 -2.16 8.61
CA LYS A 79 -0.43 -2.80 9.44
C LYS A 79 0.31 -1.78 10.31
N PHE A 80 0.61 -0.62 9.76
CA PHE A 80 1.18 0.50 10.53
C PHE A 80 0.19 1.05 11.57
N ALA A 81 -1.08 1.20 11.21
CA ALA A 81 -2.13 1.65 12.12
C ALA A 81 -2.33 0.69 13.31
N THR A 82 -2.22 -0.62 13.09
CA THR A 82 -2.22 -1.63 14.16
C THR A 82 -1.03 -1.43 15.11
N PHE A 83 0.17 -1.22 14.57
CA PHE A 83 1.36 -0.92 15.38
C PHE A 83 1.18 0.35 16.22
N LEU A 84 0.68 1.43 15.61
CA LEU A 84 0.41 2.67 16.35
C LEU A 84 -0.67 2.48 17.41
N ALA A 85 -1.75 1.76 17.11
CA ALA A 85 -2.82 1.53 18.09
C ALA A 85 -2.31 0.75 19.32
N GLN A 86 -1.38 -0.18 19.11
CA GLN A 86 -0.84 -1.02 20.17
C GLN A 86 0.19 -0.29 21.05
N PHE A 87 1.10 0.49 20.45
CA PHE A 87 2.26 1.04 21.16
C PHE A 87 2.24 2.57 21.30
N TYR A 88 1.48 3.27 20.44
CA TYR A 88 1.50 4.72 20.29
C TYR A 88 0.09 5.30 20.00
N PRO A 89 -0.94 5.01 20.82
CA PRO A 89 -2.34 5.29 20.46
C PRO A 89 -2.67 6.79 20.30
N LEU A 90 -1.92 7.66 20.98
CA LEU A 90 -2.12 9.12 20.97
C LEU A 90 -1.17 9.87 20.03
N LEU A 91 -0.32 9.13 19.30
CA LEU A 91 0.72 9.72 18.47
C LEU A 91 0.14 10.58 17.35
N GLN A 92 0.65 11.80 17.26
CA GLN A 92 0.33 12.79 16.24
C GLN A 92 1.27 12.67 15.03
N PRO A 93 0.83 13.09 13.83
CA PRO A 93 1.65 13.01 12.63
C PRO A 93 3.04 13.62 12.75
N ILE A 94 3.14 14.76 13.45
CA ILE A 94 4.38 15.52 13.62
C ILE A 94 5.43 14.78 14.47
N GLU A 95 5.00 13.82 15.28
CA GLU A 95 5.85 13.03 16.16
C GLU A 95 6.47 11.82 15.45
N ILE A 96 6.05 11.53 14.21
CA ILE A 96 6.64 10.45 13.41
C ILE A 96 8.11 10.82 13.14
N ASN A 97 9.01 9.93 13.55
CA ASN A 97 10.45 10.13 13.38
C ASN A 97 11.14 8.80 13.05
N ARG A 98 12.45 8.84 12.80
CA ARG A 98 13.22 7.64 12.45
C ARG A 98 13.17 6.57 13.54
N ALA A 99 13.19 6.95 14.82
CA ALA A 99 13.16 6.01 15.93
C ALA A 99 11.84 5.21 15.95
N LEU A 100 10.71 5.86 15.69
CA LEU A 100 9.41 5.19 15.54
C LEU A 100 9.41 4.21 14.36
N ILE A 101 9.97 4.62 13.22
CA ILE A 101 10.09 3.75 12.04
C ILE A 101 10.95 2.53 12.35
N MET A 102 12.09 2.69 13.03
CA MET A 102 12.93 1.56 13.44
C MET A 102 12.19 0.57 14.33
N GLN A 103 11.35 1.06 15.25
CA GLN A 103 10.50 0.20 16.08
C GLN A 103 9.42 -0.51 15.28
N TYR A 104 8.82 0.17 14.30
CA TYR A 104 7.86 -0.45 13.39
C TYR A 104 8.52 -1.55 12.54
N LEU A 105 9.74 -1.33 12.03
CA LEU A 105 10.48 -2.34 11.30
C LEU A 105 10.75 -3.57 12.18
N SER A 106 11.19 -3.38 13.42
CA SER A 106 11.35 -4.46 14.39
C SER A 106 10.03 -5.21 14.66
N TYR A 107 8.92 -4.49 14.79
CA TYR A 107 7.58 -5.09 14.91
C TYR A 107 7.22 -5.94 13.68
N LEU A 108 7.55 -5.50 12.46
CA LEU A 108 7.33 -6.31 11.26
C LEU A 108 8.17 -7.60 11.26
N HIS A 109 9.37 -7.58 11.85
CA HIS A 109 10.19 -8.76 12.02
C HIS A 109 9.55 -9.78 12.98
N THR A 110 8.95 -9.33 14.08
CA THR A 110 8.30 -10.23 15.05
C THR A 110 6.97 -10.81 14.55
N CYS A 111 6.32 -10.17 13.57
CA CYS A 111 5.05 -10.63 12.99
C CYS A 111 5.16 -11.85 12.07
N GLY A 112 6.36 -12.39 11.80
CA GLY A 112 6.53 -13.59 10.98
C GLY A 112 6.16 -13.44 9.49
N VAL A 113 6.03 -12.21 8.98
CA VAL A 113 5.72 -11.97 7.56
C VAL A 113 6.91 -12.31 6.65
N SER A 114 6.62 -12.80 5.44
CA SER A 114 7.68 -13.12 4.46
C SER A 114 8.51 -11.88 4.09
N SER A 115 9.76 -12.07 3.64
CA SER A 115 10.62 -10.98 3.20
C SER A 115 9.99 -10.15 2.07
N SER A 116 9.29 -10.79 1.13
CA SER A 116 8.59 -10.11 0.03
C SER A 116 7.42 -9.27 0.55
N SER A 117 6.58 -9.85 1.42
CA SER A 117 5.48 -9.14 2.06
C SER A 117 5.98 -7.95 2.87
N ARG A 118 7.07 -8.12 3.63
CA ARG A 118 7.70 -7.04 4.40
C ARG A 118 8.22 -5.92 3.50
N ALA A 119 8.88 -6.25 2.40
CA ALA A 119 9.31 -5.24 1.42
C ALA A 119 8.13 -4.43 0.87
N GLY A 120 6.99 -5.09 0.58
CA GLY A 120 5.76 -4.44 0.16
C GLY A 120 5.16 -3.52 1.23
N LEU A 121 5.14 -3.95 2.49
CA LEU A 121 4.67 -3.14 3.62
C LEU A 121 5.55 -1.89 3.83
N ILE A 122 6.88 -2.06 3.78
CA ILE A 122 7.85 -0.96 3.92
C ILE A 122 7.72 0.01 2.74
N GLY A 123 7.65 -0.49 1.51
CA GLY A 123 7.50 0.34 0.31
C GLY A 123 6.17 1.11 0.27
N GLY A 124 5.09 0.48 0.71
CA GLY A 124 3.78 1.12 0.84
C GLY A 124 3.79 2.26 1.87
N LEU A 125 4.38 2.02 3.05
CA LEU A 125 4.53 3.04 4.08
C LEU A 125 5.45 4.19 3.63
N ASN A 126 6.59 3.88 3.00
CA ASN A 126 7.53 4.90 2.51
C ASN A 126 6.87 5.82 1.46
N SER A 127 6.13 5.23 0.53
CA SER A 127 5.36 6.00 -0.47
C SER A 127 4.34 6.92 0.20
N PHE A 128 3.64 6.42 1.23
CA PHE A 128 2.66 7.20 1.97
C PHE A 128 3.31 8.36 2.70
N LEU A 129 4.39 8.14 3.44
CA LEU A 129 5.08 9.18 4.21
C LEU A 129 5.58 10.29 3.27
N SER A 130 6.26 9.89 2.19
CA SER A 130 6.83 10.83 1.22
C SER A 130 5.75 11.67 0.52
N LEU A 131 4.68 11.05 0.04
CA LEU A 131 3.63 11.76 -0.69
C LEU A 131 2.73 12.57 0.25
N SER A 132 2.46 12.07 1.45
CA SER A 132 1.68 12.82 2.45
C SER A 132 2.41 14.07 2.93
N ALA A 133 3.74 13.99 3.11
CA ALA A 133 4.56 15.16 3.42
C ALA A 133 4.56 16.16 2.25
N ARG A 134 4.73 15.67 1.01
CA ARG A 134 4.75 16.50 -0.20
C ARG A 134 3.43 17.22 -0.49
N TYR A 135 2.30 16.54 -0.33
CA TYR A 135 0.97 17.08 -0.66
C TYR A 135 0.22 17.62 0.56
N GLY A 136 0.80 17.56 1.76
CA GLY A 136 0.19 18.10 2.99
C GLY A 136 -1.04 17.32 3.47
N TRP A 137 -1.14 16.01 3.18
CA TRP A 137 -2.26 15.19 3.67
C TRP A 137 -2.18 14.91 5.18
N ALA A 138 -0.99 15.03 5.75
CA ALA A 138 -0.73 15.00 7.19
C ALA A 138 0.49 15.87 7.47
N VAL A 139 0.58 16.42 8.69
CA VAL A 139 1.72 17.25 9.14
C VAL A 139 2.90 16.34 9.49
N LEU A 140 3.58 15.82 8.47
CA LEU A 140 4.71 14.91 8.60
C LEU A 140 6.05 15.64 8.45
N PRO A 141 7.15 15.09 8.98
CA PRO A 141 8.47 15.60 8.65
C PRO A 141 8.74 15.52 7.14
N PRO A 142 9.42 16.52 6.57
CA PRO A 142 9.77 16.52 5.14
C PRO A 142 10.90 15.54 4.82
N GLU A 143 11.71 15.18 5.83
CA GLU A 143 12.87 14.31 5.65
C GLU A 143 12.47 12.84 5.45
N PRO A 144 13.19 12.10 4.59
CA PRO A 144 12.94 10.67 4.40
C PRO A 144 13.20 9.89 5.68
N LEU A 145 12.24 9.06 6.08
CA LEU A 145 12.33 8.24 7.29
C LEU A 145 12.65 6.77 7.02
N ILE A 146 12.53 6.33 5.77
CA ILE A 146 12.81 4.96 5.32
C ILE A 146 13.84 5.04 4.20
N PHE A 147 14.91 4.28 4.34
CA PHE A 147 16.05 4.23 3.43
C PHE A 147 16.14 2.88 2.75
N ARG A 148 17.00 2.78 1.74
CA ARG A 148 17.18 1.55 0.95
C ARG A 148 17.63 0.37 1.83
N GLU A 149 18.41 0.67 2.87
CA GLU A 149 18.99 -0.28 3.80
C GLU A 149 17.94 -0.92 4.72
N ASP A 150 16.79 -0.26 4.90
CA ASP A 150 15.70 -0.75 5.74
C ASP A 150 14.92 -1.90 5.06
N TYR A 151 15.09 -2.09 3.75
CA TYR A 151 14.40 -3.15 3.01
C TYR A 151 15.08 -4.51 3.26
N PRO A 152 14.28 -5.59 3.38
CA PRO A 152 14.84 -6.92 3.55
C PRO A 152 15.68 -7.29 2.33
N ARG A 153 16.86 -7.87 2.58
CA ARG A 153 17.73 -8.33 1.49
C ARG A 153 16.97 -9.35 0.63
N PRO A 154 16.96 -9.19 -0.70
CA PRO A 154 16.34 -10.17 -1.57
C PRO A 154 17.04 -11.51 -1.35
N LYS A 155 16.26 -12.58 -1.20
CA LYS A 155 16.82 -13.93 -1.31
C LYS A 155 17.39 -14.05 -2.71
N LYS A 156 18.70 -14.32 -2.85
CA LYS A 156 19.30 -14.61 -4.15
C LYS A 156 18.47 -15.69 -4.80
N GLN A 157 17.81 -15.38 -5.91
CA GLN A 157 17.22 -16.43 -6.74
C GLN A 157 18.41 -17.16 -7.33
N CYS A 158 18.69 -18.37 -6.85
CA CYS A 158 19.48 -19.31 -7.62
C CYS A 158 18.63 -19.61 -8.84
N HIS A 159 18.90 -18.93 -9.96
CA HIS A 159 18.45 -19.42 -11.25
C HIS A 159 18.96 -20.85 -11.33
N ALA A 160 18.05 -21.83 -11.32
CA ALA A 160 18.44 -23.19 -11.60
C ALA A 160 19.07 -23.17 -12.99
N THR A 161 20.38 -23.32 -13.05
CA THR A 161 21.10 -23.50 -14.31
C THR A 161 20.44 -24.68 -15.00
N PHE A 162 19.89 -24.45 -16.20
CA PHE A 162 19.29 -25.52 -17.00
C PHE A 162 20.33 -26.65 -17.12
N PRO A 163 20.02 -27.89 -16.70
CA PRO A 163 21.01 -28.96 -16.73
C PRO A 163 21.38 -29.27 -18.19
N GLN A 164 22.68 -29.28 -18.48
CA GLN A 164 23.31 -29.48 -19.81
C GLN A 164 22.97 -30.82 -20.49
N LYS A 165 22.11 -31.66 -19.90
CA LYS A 165 21.78 -33.03 -20.32
C LYS A 165 20.89 -33.14 -21.56
N TYR A 166 20.53 -32.02 -22.19
CA TYR A 166 19.66 -31.99 -23.38
C TYR A 166 20.40 -31.56 -24.67
N TRP A 167 21.73 -31.46 -24.64
CA TRP A 167 22.53 -31.02 -25.80
C TRP A 167 22.83 -32.11 -26.83
N SER A 168 22.51 -33.38 -26.55
CA SER A 168 23.03 -34.51 -27.34
C SER A 168 22.18 -34.98 -28.54
N ASN A 169 21.22 -34.18 -29.04
CA ASN A 169 20.39 -34.56 -30.19
C ASN A 169 20.49 -33.61 -31.40
N PHE A 170 21.50 -32.75 -31.47
CA PHE A 170 21.70 -31.81 -32.59
C PHE A 170 23.09 -31.97 -33.23
N THR A 171 23.42 -33.17 -33.73
CA THR A 171 24.43 -33.50 -34.76
C THR A 171 24.33 -35.02 -34.95
N SER A 172 24.03 -35.63 -36.09
CA SER A 172 24.07 -35.22 -37.49
C SER A 172 23.09 -36.04 -38.33
N ILE A 173 22.66 -35.44 -39.44
CA ILE A 173 22.23 -36.08 -40.69
C ILE A 173 23.48 -36.61 -41.41
#